data_AF-A0A8D0D8C6-F1
#
_entry.id   AF-A0A8D0D8C6-F1
#
_cell.length_a   1.000
_cell.length_b   1.000
_cell.length_c   1.000
_cell.angle_alpha   90.00
_cell.angle_beta   90.00
_cell.angle_gamma   90.00
#
_symmetry.space_group_name_H-M   'P 1'
#
loop_
_entity.id
_entity.type
_entity.pdbx_description
1 polymer ?
#
loop_
_entity_poly.entity_id
_entity_poly.type
_entity_poly.pdbx_seq_one_letter_code
_entity_poly.pdbx_strand_id
1 'polypeptide(L)'
;PKSQSQLNLINCTICIEGNIASGKTTCLEYFGKTSNIEVLTEPVSKWRNVRGHNPLALMYQDPERWGITLQTYVQLTMLDRHMLSSPVRMMERSIFSAKYIFVENLFKSGKMPEVDYAVLSEWFDWLTTNISIPVDLIVYLQTSPQTCHERLKQRCREEEKVIPLEYLESIHQLYEDWLIKQSSSPLPAPVLVIPADYDLQKMLHQYEESRDKILAASNL
;
A
#
# COMPACT_ATOMS: atom_id res chain seq x y z
N PRO A 1 -22.93 -7.36 -41.21
CA PRO A 1 -23.52 -7.34 -39.85
C PRO A 1 -22.76 -8.26 -38.89
N LYS A 2 -21.85 -7.65 -38.11
CA LYS A 2 -21.59 -7.85 -36.67
C LYS A 2 -20.33 -7.06 -36.35
N SER A 3 -20.51 -5.75 -36.19
CA SER A 3 -19.58 -4.87 -35.49
C SER A 3 -19.63 -5.26 -34.01
N GLN A 4 -18.75 -6.14 -33.57
CA GLN A 4 -18.37 -6.18 -32.17
C GLN A 4 -17.29 -5.12 -32.00
N SER A 5 -17.73 -3.93 -31.58
CA SER A 5 -16.86 -2.99 -30.89
C SER A 5 -16.18 -3.76 -29.75
N GLN A 6 -14.88 -4.03 -29.90
CA GLN A 6 -14.02 -4.21 -28.74
C GLN A 6 -14.13 -2.90 -27.96
N LEU A 7 -15.01 -2.89 -26.95
CA LEU A 7 -14.90 -1.90 -25.89
C LEU A 7 -13.48 -2.06 -25.37
N ASN A 8 -12.64 -1.04 -25.57
CA ASN A 8 -11.40 -0.91 -24.84
C ASN A 8 -11.80 -0.94 -23.36
N LEU A 9 -11.66 -2.10 -22.72
CA LEU A 9 -11.77 -2.19 -21.27
C LEU A 9 -10.59 -1.38 -20.75
N ILE A 10 -10.88 -0.18 -20.26
CA ILE A 10 -9.90 0.64 -19.58
C ILE A 10 -9.55 -0.14 -18.30
N ASN A 11 -8.29 -0.55 -18.19
CA ASN A 11 -7.81 -1.24 -17.00
C ASN A 11 -7.79 -0.22 -15.85
N CYS A 12 -8.58 -0.46 -14.80
CA CYS A 12 -8.66 0.40 -13.63
C CYS A 12 -7.85 -0.20 -12.46
N THR A 13 -6.98 0.60 -11.88
CA THR A 13 -6.12 0.27 -10.74
C THR A 13 -6.48 1.14 -9.55
N ILE A 14 -6.94 0.49 -8.48
CA ILE A 14 -7.29 1.15 -7.22
C ILE A 14 -6.31 0.69 -6.14
N CYS A 15 -5.57 1.60 -5.54
CA CYS A 15 -4.64 1.29 -4.46
C CYS A 15 -5.29 1.60 -3.10
N ILE A 16 -5.42 0.57 -2.26
CA ILE A 16 -5.88 0.71 -0.88
C ILE A 16 -4.65 0.99 0.00
N GLU A 17 -4.52 2.24 0.43
CA GLU A 17 -3.41 2.73 1.25
C GLU A 17 -3.83 2.87 2.71
N GLY A 18 -2.85 2.84 3.61
CA GLY A 18 -3.11 2.94 5.04
C GLY A 18 -1.99 2.39 5.91
N ASN A 19 -2.01 2.77 7.18
CA ASN A 19 -1.02 2.35 8.16
C ASN A 19 -1.05 0.81 8.39
N ILE A 20 -0.05 0.27 9.07
CA ILE A 20 -0.03 -1.14 9.45
C ILE A 20 -1.27 -1.43 10.32
N ALA A 21 -1.93 -2.56 10.06
CA ALA A 21 -3.18 -2.95 10.74
C ALA A 21 -4.36 -1.95 10.59
N SER A 22 -4.37 -1.08 9.57
CA SER A 22 -5.49 -0.16 9.29
C SER A 22 -6.75 -0.82 8.71
N GLY A 23 -6.72 -2.13 8.41
CA GLY A 23 -7.86 -2.86 7.84
C GLY A 23 -7.89 -2.96 6.31
N LYS A 24 -6.76 -2.68 5.62
CA LYS A 24 -6.66 -2.79 4.15
C LYS A 24 -7.09 -4.15 3.61
N THR A 25 -6.54 -5.24 4.17
CA THR A 25 -6.90 -6.60 3.76
C THR A 25 -8.42 -6.84 3.89
N THR A 26 -9.03 -6.37 4.98
CA THR A 26 -10.48 -6.47 5.20
C THR A 26 -11.30 -5.68 4.18
N CYS A 27 -10.85 -4.48 3.80
CA CYS A 27 -11.46 -3.69 2.72
C CYS A 27 -11.38 -4.44 1.39
N LEU A 28 -10.21 -4.98 1.05
CA LEU A 28 -10.00 -5.78 -0.16
C LEU A 28 -10.88 -7.04 -0.20
N GLU A 29 -10.97 -7.77 0.91
CA GLU A 29 -11.84 -8.95 1.04
C GLU A 29 -13.32 -8.60 0.86
N TYR A 30 -13.74 -7.41 1.28
CA TYR A 30 -15.10 -6.93 1.08
C TYR A 30 -15.40 -6.68 -0.40
N PHE A 31 -14.54 -5.92 -1.10
CA PHE A 31 -14.74 -5.63 -2.53
C PHE A 31 -14.44 -6.81 -3.45
N GLY A 32 -13.56 -7.73 -3.05
CA GLY A 32 -13.27 -8.96 -3.80
C GLY A 32 -14.46 -9.92 -3.93
N LYS A 33 -15.57 -9.67 -3.21
CA LYS A 33 -16.84 -10.41 -3.39
C LYS A 33 -17.61 -9.96 -4.63
N THR A 34 -17.30 -8.79 -5.17
CA THR A 34 -17.91 -8.28 -6.41
C THR A 34 -17.26 -8.96 -7.61
N SER A 35 -18.07 -9.44 -8.56
CA SER A 35 -17.58 -10.04 -9.81
C SER A 35 -16.71 -9.05 -10.58
N ASN A 36 -15.61 -9.53 -11.16
CA ASN A 36 -14.68 -8.79 -12.05
C ASN A 36 -13.66 -7.88 -11.36
N ILE A 37 -13.50 -7.93 -10.03
CA ILE A 37 -12.40 -7.24 -9.33
C ILE A 37 -11.32 -8.26 -8.98
N GLU A 38 -10.11 -8.06 -9.50
CA GLU A 38 -8.93 -8.79 -9.06
C GLU A 38 -8.34 -8.14 -7.80
N VAL A 39 -8.21 -8.91 -6.72
CA VAL A 39 -7.61 -8.45 -5.47
C VAL A 39 -6.15 -8.87 -5.40
N LEU A 40 -5.26 -7.89 -5.25
CA LEU A 40 -3.82 -8.09 -5.13
C LEU A 40 -3.34 -7.65 -3.74
N THR A 41 -3.22 -8.60 -2.83
CA THR A 41 -2.69 -8.34 -1.47
C THR A 41 -1.17 -8.13 -1.47
N GLU A 42 -0.66 -7.50 -0.41
CA GLU A 42 0.78 -7.35 -0.19
C GLU A 42 1.43 -8.75 -0.22
N PRO A 43 2.51 -8.97 -0.99
CA PRO A 43 3.17 -10.27 -1.08
C PRO A 43 4.01 -10.58 0.17
N VAL A 44 3.44 -10.43 1.37
CA VAL A 44 4.08 -10.64 2.67
C VAL A 44 4.70 -12.04 2.77
N SER A 45 4.09 -13.05 2.15
CA SER A 45 4.66 -14.41 2.10
C SER A 45 6.02 -14.44 1.38
N LYS A 46 6.19 -13.68 0.29
CA LYS A 46 7.49 -13.52 -0.39
C LYS A 46 8.50 -12.83 0.53
N TRP A 47 8.07 -11.81 1.30
CA TRP A 47 8.96 -11.05 2.20
C TRP A 47 9.37 -11.84 3.45
N ARG A 48 8.58 -12.84 3.85
CA ARG A 48 8.86 -13.72 5.00
C ARG A 48 9.70 -14.93 4.65
N ASN A 49 9.82 -15.28 3.37
CA ASN A 49 10.63 -16.41 2.92
C ASN A 49 11.29 -16.13 1.57
N VAL A 50 12.51 -15.61 1.63
CA VAL A 50 13.43 -15.50 0.50
C VAL A 50 14.50 -16.56 0.67
N ARG A 51 14.27 -17.73 0.05
CA ARG A 51 15.18 -18.89 0.11
C ARG A 51 15.56 -19.27 1.56
N GLY A 52 14.56 -19.40 2.43
CA GLY A 52 14.74 -19.76 3.84
C GLY A 52 15.03 -18.61 4.79
N HIS A 53 15.17 -17.38 4.29
CA HIS A 53 15.38 -16.19 5.11
C HIS A 53 14.11 -15.37 5.24
N ASN A 54 13.92 -14.69 6.37
CA ASN A 54 12.79 -13.79 6.61
C ASN A 54 13.24 -12.32 6.64
N PRO A 55 13.45 -11.67 5.47
CA PRO A 55 13.83 -10.25 5.39
C PRO A 55 12.92 -9.31 6.19
N LEU A 56 11.63 -9.59 6.27
CA LEU A 56 10.70 -8.79 7.06
C LEU A 56 11.06 -8.83 8.56
N ALA A 57 11.29 -10.01 9.11
CA ALA A 57 11.74 -10.18 10.49
C ALA A 57 13.11 -9.54 10.72
N LEU A 58 14.06 -9.74 9.79
CA LEU A 58 15.41 -9.19 9.88
C LEU A 58 15.39 -7.66 9.92
N MET A 59 14.53 -7.01 9.14
CA MET A 59 14.37 -5.55 9.16
C MET A 59 13.80 -5.04 10.49
N TYR A 60 12.82 -5.72 11.09
CA TYR A 60 12.31 -5.32 12.39
C TYR A 60 13.32 -5.55 13.54
N GLN A 61 14.25 -6.50 13.38
CA GLN A 61 15.32 -6.76 14.36
C GLN A 61 16.48 -5.77 14.23
N ASP A 62 16.95 -5.51 13.01
CA ASP A 62 18.05 -4.60 12.71
C ASP A 62 17.73 -3.82 11.42
N PRO A 63 16.99 -2.69 11.55
CA PRO A 63 16.56 -1.91 10.41
C PRO A 63 17.72 -1.19 9.71
N GLU A 64 18.82 -0.90 10.41
CA GLU A 64 20.02 -0.29 9.82
C GLU A 64 20.70 -1.26 8.85
N ARG A 65 20.83 -2.53 9.24
CA ARG A 65 21.45 -3.54 8.37
C ARG A 65 20.55 -4.02 7.25
N TRP A 66 19.25 -4.21 7.54
CA TRP A 66 18.33 -4.93 6.66
C TRP A 66 17.28 -4.04 5.99
N GLY A 67 17.23 -2.75 6.33
CA GLY A 67 16.31 -1.77 5.75
C GLY A 67 16.40 -1.73 4.22
N ILE A 68 17.58 -1.43 3.67
CA ILE A 68 17.78 -1.40 2.21
C ILE A 68 17.45 -2.76 1.54
N THR A 69 17.81 -3.87 2.18
CA THR A 69 17.58 -5.21 1.63
C THR A 69 16.09 -5.49 1.48
N LEU A 70 15.31 -5.23 2.54
CA LEU A 70 13.86 -5.40 2.47
C LEU A 70 13.24 -4.41 1.49
N GLN A 71 13.57 -3.11 1.57
CA GLN A 71 12.94 -2.10 0.72
C GLN A 71 13.20 -2.31 -0.78
N THR A 72 14.40 -2.75 -1.15
CA THR A 72 14.70 -3.15 -2.55
C THR A 72 13.75 -4.26 -3.02
N TYR A 73 13.57 -5.30 -2.18
CA TYR A 73 12.72 -6.43 -2.52
C TYR A 73 11.22 -6.08 -2.49
N VAL A 74 10.80 -5.19 -1.60
CA VAL A 74 9.44 -4.63 -1.57
C VAL A 74 9.17 -3.86 -2.85
N GLN A 75 10.05 -2.96 -3.30
CA GLN A 75 9.86 -2.25 -4.57
C GLN A 75 9.74 -3.22 -5.76
N LEU A 76 10.62 -4.23 -5.85
CA LEU A 76 10.54 -5.26 -6.90
C LEU A 76 9.20 -6.01 -6.89
N THR A 77 8.79 -6.49 -5.72
CA THR A 77 7.57 -7.30 -5.61
C THR A 77 6.29 -6.47 -5.75
N MET A 78 6.31 -5.18 -5.41
CA MET A 78 5.20 -4.27 -5.68
C MET A 78 5.13 -3.86 -7.16
N LEU A 79 6.28 -3.69 -7.83
CA LEU A 79 6.33 -3.50 -9.27
C LEU A 79 5.72 -4.70 -10.01
N ASP A 80 6.08 -5.93 -9.62
CA ASP A 80 5.52 -7.18 -10.15
C ASP A 80 3.98 -7.18 -10.07
N ARG A 81 3.41 -6.73 -8.95
CA ARG A 81 1.94 -6.55 -8.81
C ARG A 81 1.38 -5.51 -9.77
N HIS A 82 2.06 -4.37 -9.93
CA HIS A 82 1.67 -3.29 -10.83
C HIS A 82 1.75 -3.67 -12.32
N MET A 83 2.50 -4.72 -12.66
CA MET A 83 2.61 -5.24 -14.03
C MET A 83 1.52 -6.26 -14.39
N LEU A 84 0.73 -6.75 -13.42
CA LEU A 84 -0.37 -7.68 -13.69
C LEU A 84 -1.52 -6.99 -14.41
N SER A 85 -2.06 -7.64 -15.45
CA SER A 85 -3.15 -7.06 -16.26
C SER A 85 -4.50 -7.66 -15.89
N SER A 86 -5.43 -6.82 -15.47
CA SER A 86 -6.84 -7.16 -15.25
C SER A 86 -7.72 -5.92 -15.49
N PRO A 87 -8.98 -6.08 -15.94
CA PRO A 87 -9.89 -4.97 -16.18
C PRO A 87 -10.08 -4.06 -14.97
N VAL A 88 -10.24 -4.66 -13.78
CA VAL A 88 -10.31 -3.91 -12.52
C VAL A 88 -9.46 -4.64 -11.49
N ARG A 89 -8.50 -3.94 -10.90
CA ARG A 89 -7.67 -4.47 -9.83
C ARG A 89 -7.65 -3.55 -8.62
N MET A 90 -7.79 -4.15 -7.45
CA MET A 90 -7.62 -3.49 -6.17
C MET A 90 -6.36 -4.02 -5.49
N MET A 91 -5.44 -3.13 -5.19
CA MET A 91 -4.11 -3.45 -4.68
C MET A 91 -3.97 -3.04 -3.22
N GLU A 92 -3.44 -3.91 -2.38
CA GLU A 92 -3.00 -3.54 -1.04
C GLU A 92 -1.68 -2.78 -1.17
N ARG A 93 -1.70 -1.48 -0.92
CA ARG A 93 -0.57 -0.56 -1.14
C ARG A 93 -0.11 -0.48 -2.59
N SER A 94 0.98 0.26 -2.81
CA SER A 94 1.57 0.51 -4.11
C SER A 94 3.10 0.61 -4.00
N ILE A 95 3.78 0.65 -5.16
CA ILE A 95 5.20 1.01 -5.19
C ILE A 95 5.45 2.42 -4.65
N PHE A 96 4.46 3.32 -4.76
CA PHE A 96 4.54 4.69 -4.25
C PHE A 96 4.63 4.71 -2.72
N SER A 97 3.78 3.95 -2.01
CA SER A 97 3.90 3.88 -0.55
C SER A 97 5.13 3.09 -0.07
N ALA A 98 5.69 2.18 -0.89
CA ALA A 98 7.00 1.60 -0.60
C ALA A 98 8.09 2.69 -0.52
N LYS A 99 8.09 3.66 -1.45
CA LYS A 99 9.04 4.79 -1.44
C LYS A 99 8.64 5.88 -0.43
N TYR A 100 7.49 6.53 -0.63
CA TYR A 100 7.11 7.76 0.08
C TYR A 100 6.75 7.55 1.55
N ILE A 101 6.45 6.31 1.96
CA ILE A 101 6.17 5.98 3.36
C ILE A 101 7.33 5.19 3.97
N PHE A 102 7.68 4.03 3.43
CA PHE A 102 8.57 3.13 4.16
C PHE A 102 10.07 3.43 3.99
N VAL A 103 10.54 3.68 2.76
CA VAL A 103 11.91 4.16 2.53
C VAL A 103 12.10 5.51 3.22
N GLU A 104 11.12 6.40 3.10
CA GLU A 104 11.14 7.73 3.72
C GLU A 104 11.19 7.67 5.25
N ASN A 105 10.44 6.75 5.86
CA ASN A 105 10.49 6.54 7.30
C ASN A 105 11.86 6.03 7.76
N LEU A 106 12.45 5.06 7.05
CA LEU A 106 13.77 4.54 7.40
C LEU A 106 14.84 5.64 7.32
N PHE A 107 14.79 6.49 6.29
CA PHE A 107 15.71 7.61 6.16
C PHE A 107 15.51 8.67 7.24
N LYS A 108 14.27 9.15 7.43
CA LYS A 108 13.96 10.19 8.44
C LYS A 108 14.21 9.75 9.88
N SER A 109 14.13 8.44 10.16
CA SER A 109 14.46 7.88 11.47
C SER A 109 15.95 7.60 11.67
N GLY A 110 16.82 7.94 10.71
CA GLY A 110 18.26 7.71 10.77
C GLY A 110 18.69 6.26 10.58
N LYS A 111 17.76 5.38 10.17
CA LYS A 111 17.98 3.93 10.00
C LYS A 111 18.38 3.54 8.58
N MET A 112 18.49 4.51 7.67
CA MET A 112 18.97 4.31 6.31
C MET A 112 20.03 5.38 6.01
N PRO A 113 21.28 4.98 5.68
CA PRO A 113 22.30 5.92 5.23
C PRO A 113 21.84 6.74 4.02
N GLU A 114 22.35 7.96 3.90
CA GLU A 114 22.01 8.87 2.79
C GLU A 114 22.32 8.25 1.41
N VAL A 115 23.42 7.51 1.29
CA VAL A 115 23.78 6.82 0.03
C VAL A 115 22.76 5.73 -0.34
N ASP A 116 22.29 4.95 0.64
CA ASP A 116 21.31 3.89 0.42
C ASP A 116 19.95 4.49 0.02
N TYR A 117 19.58 5.59 0.67
CA TYR A 117 18.40 6.36 0.34
C TYR A 117 18.45 6.94 -1.07
N ALA A 118 19.57 7.55 -1.46
CA ALA A 118 19.76 8.13 -2.79
C ALA A 118 19.65 7.06 -3.88
N VAL A 119 20.33 5.92 -3.71
CA VAL A 119 20.27 4.79 -4.65
C VAL A 119 18.85 4.27 -4.82
N LEU A 120 18.11 4.04 -3.72
CA LEU A 120 16.72 3.58 -3.78
C LEU A 120 15.78 4.61 -4.41
N SER A 121 16.09 5.90 -4.26
CA SER A 121 15.30 6.99 -4.85
C SER A 121 15.53 7.08 -6.35
N GLU A 122 16.79 7.08 -6.81
CA GLU A 122 17.12 7.06 -8.25
C GLU A 122 16.54 5.81 -8.93
N TRP A 123 16.59 4.65 -8.27
CA TRP A 123 15.98 3.43 -8.77
C TRP A 123 14.45 3.57 -8.93
N PHE A 124 13.77 4.09 -7.91
CA PHE A 124 12.33 4.34 -7.96
C PHE A 124 11.95 5.35 -9.06
N ASP A 125 12.70 6.44 -9.19
CA ASP A 125 12.48 7.48 -10.21
C ASP A 125 12.67 6.91 -11.61
N TRP A 126 13.69 6.06 -11.81
CA TRP A 126 13.89 5.36 -13.07
C TRP A 126 12.70 4.45 -13.40
N LEU A 127 12.23 3.65 -12.43
CA LEU A 127 11.08 2.77 -12.64
C LEU A 127 9.81 3.54 -13.01
N THR A 128 9.48 4.58 -12.27
CA THR A 128 8.25 5.36 -12.48
C THR A 128 8.29 6.21 -13.76
N THR A 129 9.49 6.58 -14.22
CA THR A 129 9.67 7.29 -15.50
C THR A 129 9.60 6.37 -16.71
N ASN A 130 10.15 5.15 -16.60
CA ASN A 130 10.36 4.27 -17.76
C ASN A 130 9.32 3.15 -17.88
N ILE A 131 8.56 2.87 -16.81
CA ILE A 131 7.55 1.81 -16.77
C ILE A 131 6.19 2.44 -16.51
N SER A 132 5.18 2.02 -17.27
CA SER A 132 3.79 2.41 -17.03
C SER A 132 3.27 1.74 -15.77
N ILE A 133 3.00 2.54 -14.73
CA ILE A 133 2.49 2.10 -13.43
C ILE A 133 1.16 2.84 -13.20
N PRO A 134 0.07 2.43 -13.88
CA PRO A 134 -1.19 3.16 -13.81
C PRO A 134 -1.83 3.00 -12.43
N VAL A 135 -2.31 4.12 -11.89
CA VAL A 135 -3.14 4.21 -10.69
C VAL A 135 -4.26 5.20 -10.99
N ASP A 136 -5.50 4.77 -10.82
CA ASP A 136 -6.69 5.57 -11.17
C ASP A 136 -7.36 6.13 -9.92
N LEU A 137 -7.18 5.47 -8.77
CA LEU A 137 -7.69 5.92 -7.48
C LEU A 137 -6.80 5.42 -6.34
N ILE A 138 -6.54 6.28 -5.36
CA ILE A 138 -6.04 5.89 -4.04
C ILE A 138 -7.21 5.93 -3.06
N VAL A 139 -7.48 4.82 -2.38
CA VAL A 139 -8.38 4.79 -1.23
C VAL A 139 -7.54 4.76 0.04
N TYR A 140 -7.53 5.86 0.78
CA TYR A 140 -6.79 5.97 2.03
C TYR A 140 -7.68 5.60 3.20
N LEU A 141 -7.41 4.45 3.82
CA LEU A 141 -8.00 4.07 5.11
C LEU A 141 -7.27 4.80 6.23
N GLN A 142 -7.78 5.98 6.56
CA GLN A 142 -7.21 6.84 7.61
C GLN A 142 -7.59 6.27 8.98
N THR A 143 -6.61 5.70 9.67
CA THR A 143 -6.78 5.11 11.01
C THR A 143 -5.75 5.71 11.95
N SER A 144 -6.19 6.02 13.16
CA SER A 144 -5.32 6.51 14.23
C SER A 144 -4.21 5.49 14.57
N PRO A 145 -3.01 5.95 14.92
CA PRO A 145 -1.93 5.07 15.39
C PRO A 145 -2.35 4.17 16.56
N GLN A 146 -3.18 4.67 17.46
CA GLN A 146 -3.68 3.95 18.63
C GLN A 146 -4.56 2.76 18.21
N THR A 147 -5.54 2.99 17.35
CA THR A 147 -6.38 1.91 16.81
C THR A 147 -5.56 0.92 15.96
N CYS A 148 -4.61 1.41 15.17
CA CYS A 148 -3.66 0.54 14.46
C CYS A 148 -2.87 -0.35 15.43
N HIS A 149 -2.35 0.20 16.52
CA HIS A 149 -1.58 -0.52 17.53
C HIS A 149 -2.42 -1.58 18.26
N GLU A 150 -3.66 -1.27 18.60
CA GLU A 150 -4.62 -2.23 19.19
C GLU A 150 -4.90 -3.39 18.23
N ARG A 151 -5.20 -3.10 16.96
CA ARG A 151 -5.45 -4.10 15.92
C ARG A 151 -4.21 -4.94 15.61
N LEU A 152 -3.03 -4.33 15.63
CA LEU A 152 -1.75 -5.01 15.46
C LEU A 152 -1.54 -6.08 16.55
N LYS A 153 -1.81 -5.73 17.81
CA LYS A 153 -1.74 -6.66 18.95
C LYS A 153 -2.72 -7.81 18.81
N GLN A 154 -3.93 -7.57 18.31
CA GLN A 154 -4.93 -8.63 18.07
C GLN A 154 -4.53 -9.56 16.92
N ARG A 155 -3.86 -9.03 15.89
CA ARG A 155 -3.42 -9.80 14.71
C ARG A 155 -2.30 -10.81 15.03
N CYS A 156 -1.52 -10.58 16.09
CA CYS A 156 -0.52 -11.53 16.63
C CYS A 156 0.50 -12.08 15.61
N ARG A 157 0.92 -11.31 14.60
CA ARG A 157 2.04 -11.72 13.73
C ARG A 157 3.36 -11.56 14.49
N GLU A 158 4.14 -12.63 14.58
CA GLU A 158 5.38 -12.67 15.38
C GLU A 158 6.35 -11.55 15.04
N GLU A 159 6.56 -11.27 13.75
CA GLU A 159 7.49 -10.22 13.29
C GLU A 159 7.06 -8.81 13.67
N GLU A 160 5.76 -8.60 13.91
CA GLU A 160 5.17 -7.29 14.15
C GLU A 160 5.01 -6.96 15.63
N LYS A 161 5.19 -7.94 16.54
CA LYS A 161 5.05 -7.74 18.00
C LYS A 161 6.01 -6.70 18.57
N VAL A 162 7.12 -6.44 17.87
CA VAL A 162 8.15 -5.48 18.28
C VAL A 162 7.88 -4.05 17.79
N ILE A 163 6.81 -3.83 17.00
CA ILE A 163 6.52 -2.51 16.44
C ILE A 163 5.96 -1.60 17.55
N PRO A 164 6.67 -0.51 17.90
CA PRO A 164 6.22 0.42 18.94
C PRO A 164 5.16 1.40 18.38
N LEU A 165 4.39 2.04 19.26
CA LEU A 165 3.36 3.01 18.87
C LEU A 165 3.97 4.19 18.10
N GLU A 166 5.13 4.66 18.53
CA GLU A 166 5.87 5.79 17.94
C GLU A 166 6.24 5.52 16.47
N TYR A 167 6.48 4.26 16.11
CA TYR A 167 6.68 3.87 14.72
C TYR A 167 5.40 4.04 13.91
N LEU A 168 4.25 3.63 14.46
CA LEU A 168 2.95 3.79 13.80
C LEU A 168 2.56 5.27 13.68
N GLU A 169 2.90 6.11 14.66
CA GLU A 169 2.73 7.56 14.60
C GLU A 169 3.57 8.18 13.48
N SER A 170 4.83 7.77 13.35
CA SER A 170 5.73 8.23 12.28
C SER A 170 5.18 7.86 10.88
N ILE A 171 4.72 6.62 10.72
CA ILE A 171 4.09 6.15 9.47
C ILE A 171 2.78 6.91 9.20
N HIS A 172 1.97 7.17 10.22
CA HIS A 172 0.74 7.95 10.08
C HIS A 172 1.05 9.36 9.58
N GLN A 173 2.03 10.05 10.17
CA GLN A 173 2.40 11.40 9.75
C GLN A 173 2.86 11.46 8.29
N LEU A 174 3.59 10.45 7.81
CA LEU A 174 3.99 10.36 6.41
C LEU A 174 2.81 10.19 5.46
N TYR A 175 1.80 9.41 5.84
CA TYR A 175 0.56 9.31 5.07
C TYR A 175 -0.24 10.61 5.09
N GLU A 176 -0.34 11.28 6.24
CA GLU A 176 -1.01 12.59 6.33
C GLU A 176 -0.32 13.64 5.45
N ASP A 177 1.01 13.70 5.47
CA ASP A 177 1.77 14.64 4.65
C ASP A 177 1.65 14.34 3.15
N TRP A 178 1.54 13.06 2.77
CA TRP A 178 1.43 12.64 1.37
C TRP A 178 0.00 12.75 0.82
N LEU A 179 -0.96 12.09 1.48
CA LEU A 179 -2.31 11.87 0.93
C LEU A 179 -3.33 12.95 1.35
N ILE A 180 -3.09 13.66 2.46
CA ILE A 180 -4.00 14.70 2.96
C ILE A 180 -3.47 16.09 2.64
N LYS A 181 -2.26 16.41 3.14
CA LYS A 181 -1.66 17.74 2.96
C LYS A 181 -1.03 17.93 1.58
N GLN A 182 -0.68 16.83 0.91
CA GLN A 182 -0.05 16.81 -0.42
C GLN A 182 1.23 17.66 -0.46
N SER A 183 2.01 17.60 0.63
CA SER A 183 3.19 18.46 0.84
C SER A 183 4.52 17.73 0.76
N SER A 184 4.52 16.39 0.66
CA SER A 184 5.75 15.58 0.69
C SER A 184 6.16 14.98 -0.65
N SER A 185 5.21 14.54 -1.49
CA SER A 185 5.50 13.82 -2.74
C SER A 185 4.32 13.92 -3.72
N PRO A 186 4.55 13.74 -5.04
CA PRO A 186 3.48 13.77 -6.03
C PRO A 186 2.40 12.70 -5.77
N LEU A 187 1.16 13.04 -6.09
CA LEU A 187 0.05 12.08 -6.10
C LEU A 187 -0.04 11.41 -7.48
N PRO A 188 0.00 10.07 -7.57
CA PRO A 188 -0.17 9.38 -8.85
C PRO A 188 -1.64 9.32 -9.30
N ALA A 189 -2.59 9.57 -8.39
CA ALA A 189 -4.04 9.51 -8.65
C ALA A 189 -4.83 10.35 -7.63
N PRO A 190 -6.12 10.64 -7.88
CA PRO A 190 -7.02 11.20 -6.88
C PRO A 190 -7.11 10.33 -5.61
N VAL A 191 -7.36 10.97 -4.47
CA VAL A 191 -7.44 10.31 -3.16
C VAL A 191 -8.87 10.35 -2.62
N LEU A 192 -9.43 9.19 -2.27
CA LEU A 192 -10.64 9.03 -1.48
C LEU A 192 -10.26 8.63 -0.06
N VAL A 193 -10.58 9.47 0.92
CA VAL A 193 -10.28 9.22 2.34
C VAL A 193 -11.49 8.57 3.01
N ILE A 194 -11.26 7.47 3.72
CA ILE A 194 -12.27 6.78 4.53
C ILE A 194 -11.77 6.73 5.98
N PRO A 195 -12.47 7.39 6.93
CA PRO A 195 -12.18 7.24 8.35
C PRO A 195 -12.37 5.79 8.79
N ALA A 196 -11.34 5.20 9.37
CA ALA A 196 -11.24 3.76 9.57
C ALA A 196 -10.97 3.34 11.03
N ASP A 197 -11.26 4.21 12.00
CA ASP A 197 -11.16 3.92 13.45
C ASP A 197 -12.36 3.13 14.01
N TYR A 198 -13.37 2.84 13.18
CA TYR A 198 -14.59 2.17 13.63
C TYR A 198 -14.46 0.65 13.74
N ASP A 199 -15.44 0.02 14.39
CA ASP A 199 -15.58 -1.44 14.39
C ASP A 199 -15.92 -1.98 12.98
N LEU A 200 -15.83 -3.31 12.83
CA LEU A 200 -16.06 -3.96 11.54
C LEU A 200 -17.46 -3.69 10.96
N GLN A 201 -18.51 -3.67 11.79
CA GLN A 201 -19.88 -3.47 11.28
C GLN A 201 -20.03 -2.08 10.66
N LYS A 202 -19.54 -1.06 11.35
CA LYS A 202 -19.56 0.31 10.84
C LYS A 202 -18.62 0.49 9.64
N MET A 203 -17.47 -0.19 9.61
CA MET A 203 -16.60 -0.20 8.43
C MET A 203 -17.27 -0.80 7.20
N LEU A 204 -17.98 -1.92 7.34
CA LEU A 204 -18.72 -2.53 6.23
C LEU A 204 -19.79 -1.58 5.67
N HIS A 205 -20.44 -0.80 6.54
CA HIS A 205 -21.38 0.24 6.11
C HIS A 205 -20.67 1.35 5.32
N GLN A 206 -19.54 1.87 5.83
CA GLN A 206 -18.74 2.87 5.12
C GLN A 206 -18.25 2.39 3.74
N TYR A 207 -17.89 1.11 3.61
CA TYR A 207 -17.51 0.52 2.33
C TYR A 207 -18.68 0.45 1.34
N GLU A 208 -19.89 0.12 1.81
CA GLU A 208 -21.08 0.11 0.97
C GLU A 208 -21.44 1.54 0.50
N GLU A 209 -21.44 2.52 1.41
CA GLU A 209 -21.71 3.93 1.09
C GLU A 209 -20.68 4.51 0.10
N SER A 210 -19.44 4.02 0.15
CA SER A 210 -18.35 4.46 -0.73
C SER A 210 -18.23 3.63 -2.00
N ARG A 211 -18.99 2.55 -2.16
CA ARG A 211 -18.82 1.57 -3.25
C ARG A 211 -18.89 2.23 -4.61
N ASP A 212 -19.90 3.05 -4.86
CA ASP A 212 -20.08 3.68 -6.16
C ASP A 212 -18.95 4.66 -6.47
N LYS A 213 -18.42 5.37 -5.47
CA LYS A 213 -17.27 6.28 -5.66
C LYS A 213 -16.00 5.51 -5.98
N ILE A 214 -15.78 4.39 -5.30
CA ILE A 214 -14.61 3.53 -5.50
C ILE A 214 -14.67 2.84 -6.87
N LEU A 215 -15.84 2.32 -7.26
CA LEU A 215 -16.01 1.58 -8.51
C LEU A 215 -16.31 2.49 -9.70
N ALA A 216 -16.73 3.74 -9.52
CA ALA A 216 -16.86 4.69 -10.63
C ALA A 216 -15.52 4.93 -11.33
N ALA A 217 -14.40 4.83 -10.60
CA ALA A 217 -13.06 4.86 -11.21
C ALA A 217 -12.85 3.75 -12.26
N SER A 218 -13.60 2.65 -12.17
CA SER A 218 -13.54 1.53 -13.13
C SER A 218 -14.49 1.63 -14.32
N ASN A 219 -15.38 2.63 -14.33
CA ASN A 219 -16.33 2.89 -15.41
C ASN A 219 -15.89 4.06 -16.31
N LEU A 220 -14.74 4.67 -16.04
CA LEU A 220 -14.12 5.73 -16.82
C LEU A 220 -13.16 5.13 -17.87
#